data_AF-A0AB36THN2-F1
#
_entry.id   AF-A0AB36THN2-F1
#
_cell.length_a   1.000
_cell.length_b   1.000
_cell.length_c   1.000
_cell.angle_alpha   90.00
_cell.angle_beta   90.00
_cell.angle_gamma   90.00
#
_symmetry.space_group_name_H-M   'P 1'
#
loop_
_entity.id
_entity.type
_entity.pdbx_description
1 polymer ?
#
loop_
_entity_poly.entity_id
_entity_poly.type
_entity_poly.pdbx_seq_one_letter_code
_entity_poly.pdbx_strand_id
1 'polypeptide(L)' 'MERQSQQYILNIAFTGAINREELLLKKYEHYYQITKDKELKNILRDFSQTSRDHIKMINDKMILLSIDKSQ' A
#
# COMPACT_ATOMS: atom_id res chain seq x y z
N MET A 1 -26.94 9.74 -6.39
CA MET A 1 -25.85 10.70 -6.15
C MET A 1 -24.99 10.29 -4.95
N GLU A 2 -25.56 10.07 -3.75
CA GLU A 2 -24.77 9.73 -2.54
C GLU A 2 -23.91 8.46 -2.66
N ARG A 3 -24.44 7.38 -3.25
CA ARG A 3 -23.67 6.13 -3.41
C ARG A 3 -22.48 6.29 -4.38
N GLN A 4 -22.66 7.09 -5.43
CA GLN A 4 -21.59 7.37 -6.41
C GLN A 4 -20.51 8.28 -5.80
N SER A 5 -20.90 9.27 -4.97
CA SER A 5 -19.93 10.11 -4.27
C SER A 5 -19.14 9.33 -3.20
N GLN A 6 -19.79 8.40 -2.50
CA GLN A 6 -19.12 7.50 -1.55
C GLN A 6 -18.10 6.57 -2.24
N GLN A 7 -18.47 5.94 -3.36
CA GLN A 7 -17.54 5.10 -4.13
C GLN A 7 -16.35 5.90 -4.67
N TYR A 8 -16.58 7.13 -5.12
CA TYR A 8 -15.52 8.01 -5.58
C TYR A 8 -14.52 8.38 -4.47
N ILE A 9 -15.03 8.75 -3.28
CA ILE A 9 -14.18 9.05 -2.12
C ILE A 9 -13.37 7.83 -1.69
N LEU A 10 -14.00 6.65 -1.66
CA LEU A 10 -13.31 5.40 -1.31
C LEU A 10 -12.23 5.05 -2.35
N ASN A 11 -12.49 5.29 -3.64
CA ASN A 11 -11.49 5.05 -4.69
C ASN A 11 -10.25 5.93 -4.50
N ILE A 12 -10.44 7.23 -4.27
CA ILE A 12 -9.33 8.17 -3.99
C ILE A 12 -8.56 7.72 -2.74
N ALA A 13 -9.26 7.37 -1.67
CA ALA A 13 -8.63 6.97 -0.41
C ALA A 13 -7.81 5.68 -0.56
N PHE A 14 -8.38 4.64 -1.18
CA PHE A 14 -7.71 3.37 -1.37
C PHE A 14 -6.54 3.46 -2.35
N THR A 15 -6.72 4.15 -3.48
CA THR A 15 -5.64 4.39 -4.45
C THR A 15 -4.51 5.18 -3.79
N GLY A 16 -4.84 6.23 -3.03
CA GLY A 16 -3.85 7.01 -2.28
C GLY A 16 -3.10 6.18 -1.24
N ALA A 17 -3.77 5.26 -0.54
CA ALA A 17 -3.14 4.35 0.41
C ALA A 17 -2.19 3.36 -0.28
N ILE A 18 -2.63 2.72 -1.37
CA ILE A 18 -1.78 1.81 -2.16
C ILE A 18 -0.53 2.53 -2.67
N ASN A 19 -0.68 3.74 -3.25
CA ASN A 19 0.44 4.52 -3.76
C ASN A 19 1.49 4.83 -2.67
N ARG A 20 1.04 5.06 -1.42
CA ARG A 20 1.94 5.28 -0.29
C ARG A 20 2.67 3.99 0.10
N GLU A 21 1.98 2.86 0.16
CA GLU A 21 2.62 1.56 0.46
C GLU A 21 3.64 1.18 -0.63
N GLU A 22 3.33 1.42 -1.91
CA GLU A 22 4.27 1.21 -3.00
C GLU A 22 5.51 2.13 -2.92
N LEU A 23 5.32 3.39 -2.51
CA LEU A 23 6.42 4.31 -2.23
C LEU A 23 7.29 3.81 -1.07
N LEU A 24 6.66 3.35 0.02
CA LEU A 24 7.36 2.78 1.17
C LEU A 24 8.18 1.56 0.77
N LEU A 25 7.64 0.63 -0.02
CA LEU A 25 8.38 -0.50 -0.56
C LEU A 25 9.64 -0.09 -1.31
N LYS A 26 9.55 0.94 -2.17
CA LYS A 26 10.72 1.49 -2.89
C LYS A 26 11.75 2.10 -1.93
N LYS A 27 11.30 2.80 -0.88
CA LYS A 27 12.18 3.38 0.13
C LYS A 27 12.86 2.29 0.97
N TYR A 28 12.12 1.29 1.42
CA TYR A 28 12.66 0.20 2.22
C TYR A 28 13.72 -0.58 1.45
N GLU A 29 13.48 -0.87 0.18
CA GLU A 29 14.48 -1.53 -0.68
C GLU A 29 15.75 -0.69 -0.81
N HIS A 30 15.63 0.60 -1.08
CA HIS A 30 16.78 1.50 -1.15
C HIS A 30 17.57 1.51 0.17
N TYR A 31 16.90 1.67 1.31
CA TYR A 31 17.57 1.69 2.61
C TYR A 31 18.17 0.33 2.98
N TYR A 32 17.53 -0.77 2.58
CA TYR A 32 18.04 -2.12 2.80
C TYR A 32 19.37 -2.35 2.08
N GLN A 33 19.50 -1.84 0.84
CA GLN A 33 20.71 -1.94 0.04
C GLN A 33 21.88 -1.15 0.63
N ILE A 34 21.65 0.05 1.14
CA ILE A 34 22.73 0.92 1.64
C ILE A 34 23.08 0.68 3.12
N THR A 35 22.17 0.09 3.88
CA THR A 35 22.39 -0.21 5.30
C THR A 35 23.37 -1.37 5.47
N LYS A 36 24.28 -1.28 6.45
CA LYS A 36 25.17 -2.38 6.86
C LYS A 36 24.71 -3.09 8.13
N ASP A 37 23.89 -2.41 8.93
CA ASP A 37 23.34 -2.94 10.17
C ASP A 37 22.34 -4.08 9.89
N LYS A 38 22.56 -5.24 10.52
CA LYS A 38 21.75 -6.45 10.30
C LYS A 38 20.37 -6.35 10.93
N GLU A 39 20.25 -5.70 12.08
CA GLU A 39 18.98 -5.53 12.78
C GLU A 39 18.07 -4.60 11.99
N LEU A 40 18.61 -3.47 11.52
CA LEU A 40 17.88 -2.54 10.66
C LEU A 40 17.46 -3.20 9.33
N LYS A 41 18.30 -4.07 8.75
CA LYS A 41 17.90 -4.87 7.58
C LYS A 41 16.71 -5.77 7.85
N ASN A 42 16.66 -6.41 9.01
CA ASN A 42 15.52 -7.26 9.38
C ASN A 42 14.25 -6.41 9.55
N ILE A 43 14.35 -5.28 10.26
CA ILE A 43 13.23 -4.33 10.42
C ILE A 43 12.68 -3.88 9.05
N LEU A 44 13.57 -3.53 8.12
CA LEU A 44 13.15 -3.12 6.76
C LEU A 44 12.47 -4.25 5.98
N ARG A 45 12.87 -5.51 6.19
CA ARG A 45 12.19 -6.67 5.58
C ARG A 45 10.80 -6.87 6.17
N ASP A 46 10.66 -6.75 7.48
CA ASP A 46 9.37 -6.89 8.18
C ASP A 46 8.38 -5.79 7.76
N PHE A 47 8.87 -4.55 7.64
CA PHE A 47 8.08 -3.43 7.11
C PHE A 47 7.70 -3.68 5.65
N SER A 48 8.62 -4.16 4.82
CA SER A 48 8.33 -4.51 3.42
C SER A 48 7.26 -5.59 3.31
N GLN A 49 7.28 -6.62 4.16
CA GLN A 49 6.23 -7.63 4.18
C GLN A 49 4.89 -7.05 4.62
N THR A 50 4.88 -6.25 5.69
CA THR A 50 3.67 -5.59 6.21
C THR A 50 3.01 -4.70 5.17
N SER A 51 3.79 -3.89 4.44
CA SER A 51 3.28 -3.06 3.33
C SER A 51 2.64 -3.89 2.21
N ARG A 52 3.22 -5.06 1.86
CA ARG A 52 2.61 -5.97 0.87
C ARG A 52 1.27 -6.52 1.37
N ASP A 53 1.18 -6.87 2.65
CA ASP A 53 -0.04 -7.37 3.26
C ASP A 53 -1.13 -6.29 3.31
N HIS A 54 -0.77 -5.04 3.59
CA HIS A 54 -1.68 -3.89 3.50
C HIS A 54 -2.20 -3.68 2.08
N ILE A 55 -1.32 -3.69 1.07
CA ILE A 55 -1.73 -3.55 -0.33
C ILE A 55 -2.71 -4.66 -0.71
N LYS A 56 -2.42 -5.91 -0.34
CA LYS A 56 -3.32 -7.04 -0.58
C LYS A 56 -4.68 -6.81 0.09
N MET A 57 -4.68 -6.49 1.38
CA MET A 57 -5.89 -6.20 2.14
C MET A 57 -6.73 -5.07 1.51
N ILE A 58 -6.10 -4.00 1.05
CA ILE A 58 -6.79 -2.88 0.41
C ILE A 58 -7.38 -3.32 -0.94
N ASN A 59 -6.62 -4.05 -1.77
CA ASN A 59 -7.14 -4.58 -3.04
C ASN A 59 -8.32 -5.53 -2.81
N ASP A 60 -8.24 -6.43 -1.83
CA ASP A 60 -9.33 -7.35 -1.48
C ASP A 60 -10.59 -6.57 -1.06
N LYS A 61 -10.43 -5.48 -0.29
CA LYS A 61 -11.54 -4.59 0.08
C LYS A 61 -12.11 -3.84 -1.13
N MET A 62 -11.26 -3.37 -2.05
CA MET A 62 -11.72 -2.71 -3.28
C MET A 62 -12.56 -3.65 -4.14
N ILE A 63 -12.14 -4.91 -4.29
CA ILE A 63 -12.89 -5.95 -5.00
C ILE A 63 -14.25 -6.19 -4.34
N LEU A 64 -14.27 -6.39 -3.00
CA LEU A 64 -15.50 -6.62 -2.24
C LEU A 64 -16.51 -5.47 -2.39
N LEU A 65 -16.02 -4.23 -2.51
CA LEU A 65 -16.83 -3.03 -2.65
C LEU A 65 -17.10 -2.64 -4.11
N SER A 66 -16.62 -3.43 -5.08
CA SER A 66 -16.71 -3.16 -6.52
C SER A 66 -16.17 -1.78 -6.90
N ILE A 67 -15.01 -1.42 -6.33
CA ILE A 67 -14.29 -0.19 -6.62
C ILE A 67 -13.19 -0.53 -7.64
N ASP A 68 -13.31 -0.03 -8.86
CA ASP A 68 -12.27 -0.16 -9.87
C ASP A 68 -11.09 0.77 -9.58
N LYS A 69 -9.86 0.29 -9.84
CA LYS A 69 -8.71 1.18 -10.00
C LYS A 69 -9.05 2.11 -11.16
N SER A 70 -9.35 3.37 -10.86
CA SER A 70 -9.55 4.38 -11.91
C SER A 70 -8.28 4.40 -12.76
N GLN A 71 -8.44 4.07 -14.05
CA GLN A 71 -7.39 4.13 -15.07
C GLN A 71 -6.77 5.52 -15.16
#